data_AF-A0A381KNT5-F1
#
_entry.id   AF-A0A381KNT5-F1
#
_cell.length_a   1.000
_cell.length_b   1.000
_cell.length_c   1.000
_cell.angle_alpha   90.00
_cell.angle_beta   90.00
_cell.angle_gamma   90.00
#
_symmetry.space_group_name_H-M   'P 1'
#
loop_
_entity.id
_entity.type
_entity.pdbx_description
1 polymer ?
#
loop_
_entity_poly.entity_id
_entity_poly.type
_entity_poly.pdbx_seq_one_letter_code
_entity_poly.pdbx_strand_id
1 'polypeptide(L)'
;MKISKKMGISTFIVGHVTKEGSLAGPKLLEHMVDTVLYFEGERYNTYRLVRAVKNRFGSTNELGVFEMRDLGLVELDNPSKILISEKPKM
;
A
#
# COMPACT_ATOMS: atom_id res chain seq x y z
N MET A 1 10.01 0.93 18.79
CA MET A 1 10.52 2.14 18.10
C MET A 1 10.99 3.21 19.10
N LYS A 2 12.16 3.03 19.74
CA LYS A 2 12.69 4.04 20.70
C LYS A 2 13.21 5.30 20.02
N ILE A 3 13.80 5.18 18.83
CA ILE A 3 14.38 6.30 18.08
C ILE A 3 13.28 7.27 17.63
N SER A 4 12.24 6.78 16.96
CA SER A 4 11.11 7.61 16.49
C SER A 4 10.46 8.39 17.64
N LYS A 5 10.24 7.73 18.79
CA LYS A 5 9.68 8.38 19.99
C LYS A 5 10.63 9.40 20.62
N LYS A 6 11.94 9.12 20.66
CA LYS A 6 12.95 10.02 21.24
C LYS A 6 13.14 11.27 20.38
N MET A 7 13.06 11.13 19.06
CA MET A 7 13.30 12.23 18.11
C MET A 7 12.01 12.93 17.64
N GLY A 8 10.83 12.38 17.94
CA GLY A 8 9.56 12.94 17.49
C GLY A 8 9.37 12.90 15.97
N ILE A 9 9.95 11.88 15.29
CA ILE A 9 9.92 11.76 13.84
C ILE A 9 8.99 10.64 13.37
N SER A 10 8.37 10.83 12.21
CA SER A 10 7.71 9.75 11.46
C SER A 10 8.76 8.82 10.86
N THR A 11 8.52 7.51 10.91
CA THR A 11 9.47 6.50 10.39
C THR A 11 8.73 5.53 9.48
N PHE A 12 9.19 5.41 8.24
CA PHE A 12 8.69 4.41 7.30
C PHE A 12 9.66 3.22 7.25
N ILE A 13 9.10 2.02 7.19
CA ILE A 13 9.85 0.77 7.05
C ILE A 13 9.32 0.07 5.80
N VAL A 14 10.22 -0.30 4.88
CA VAL A 14 9.88 -1.00 3.65
C VAL A 14 10.19 -2.48 3.80
N GLY A 15 9.18 -3.33 3.71
CA GLY A 15 9.32 -4.79 3.73
C GLY A 15 8.96 -5.40 2.38
N HIS A 16 9.93 -6.01 1.70
CA HIS A 16 9.68 -6.72 0.45
C HIS A 16 9.12 -8.11 0.71
N VAL A 17 8.11 -8.51 -0.07
CA VAL A 17 7.52 -9.87 -0.03
C VAL A 17 8.18 -10.73 -1.12
N THR A 18 8.71 -11.90 -0.74
CA THR A 18 9.43 -12.81 -1.65
C THR A 18 8.69 -14.14 -1.85
N LYS A 19 9.07 -14.90 -2.90
CA LYS A 19 8.36 -16.11 -3.38
C LYS A 19 8.34 -17.29 -2.41
N GLU A 20 9.27 -17.37 -1.46
CA GLU A 20 9.37 -18.51 -0.54
C GLU A 20 8.35 -18.49 0.60
N GLY A 21 7.38 -17.56 0.58
CA GLY A 21 6.31 -17.55 1.59
C GLY A 21 6.82 -17.32 3.02
N SER A 22 8.10 -16.99 3.19
CA SER A 22 8.67 -16.45 4.42
C SER A 22 8.25 -14.99 4.56
N LEU A 23 6.96 -14.87 4.81
CA LEU A 23 6.18 -13.95 5.61
C LEU A 23 6.85 -13.55 6.96
N ALA A 24 8.16 -13.74 7.11
CA ALA A 24 8.93 -13.60 8.33
C ALA A 24 9.41 -12.16 8.57
N GLY A 25 9.42 -11.30 7.54
CA GLY A 25 9.79 -9.88 7.71
C GLY A 25 8.58 -9.00 8.07
N PRO A 26 7.59 -8.84 7.17
CA PRO A 26 6.51 -7.87 7.37
C PRO A 26 5.53 -8.29 8.47
N LYS A 27 5.15 -9.56 8.53
CA LYS A 27 4.09 -10.05 9.43
C LYS A 27 4.51 -10.09 10.90
N LEU A 28 5.79 -10.34 11.16
CA LEU A 28 6.36 -10.15 12.51
C LEU A 28 6.33 -8.67 12.92
N LEU A 29 6.57 -7.76 11.98
CA LEU A 29 6.56 -6.31 12.24
C LEU A 29 5.15 -5.75 12.37
N GLU A 30 4.12 -6.35 11.78
CA GLU A 30 2.72 -5.88 11.84
C GLU A 30 2.25 -5.60 13.27
N HIS A 31 2.64 -6.44 14.22
CA HIS A 31 2.27 -6.25 15.62
C HIS A 31 3.09 -5.16 16.31
N MET A 32 4.30 -4.87 15.83
CA MET A 32 5.26 -3.92 16.42
C MET A 32 5.13 -2.47 15.91
N VAL A 33 4.42 -2.25 14.81
CA VAL A 33 4.24 -0.93 14.19
C VAL A 33 2.86 -0.34 14.43
N ASP A 34 2.72 0.98 14.26
CA ASP A 34 1.44 1.67 14.44
C ASP A 34 0.54 1.61 13.20
N THR A 35 1.14 1.60 12.00
CA THR A 35 0.44 1.53 10.71
C THR A 35 1.09 0.49 9.81
N VAL A 36 0.27 -0.33 9.14
CA VAL A 36 0.68 -1.33 8.14
C VAL A 36 -0.05 -1.01 6.85
N LEU A 37 0.72 -0.71 5.80
CA LEU A 37 0.23 -0.47 4.46
C LEU A 37 0.74 -1.57 3.54
N TYR A 38 -0.16 -2.16 2.76
CA TYR A 38 0.19 -3.06 1.68
C TYR A 38 0.19 -2.29 0.37
N PHE A 39 1.26 -2.48 -0.40
CA PHE A 39 1.37 -1.96 -1.76
C PHE A 39 1.29 -3.13 -2.73
N GLU A 40 0.15 -3.25 -3.39
CA GLU A 40 -0.22 -4.40 -4.21
C GLU A 40 -0.42 -3.97 -5.67
N GLY A 41 -0.17 -4.87 -6.60
CA GLY A 41 -0.38 -4.63 -8.03
C GLY A 41 -0.44 -5.94 -8.78
N GLU A 42 -1.35 -6.04 -9.73
CA GLU A 42 -1.39 -7.18 -10.64
C GLU A 42 -0.36 -7.04 -11.76
N ARG A 43 0.09 -8.18 -12.29
CA ARG A 43 1.16 -8.21 -13.29
C ARG A 43 0.77 -7.55 -14.62
N TYR A 44 -0.52 -7.59 -14.95
CA TYR A 44 -1.07 -7.06 -16.21
C TYR A 44 -1.76 -5.71 -16.05
N ASN A 45 -1.80 -5.18 -14.82
CA ASN A 45 -2.42 -3.92 -14.52
C ASN A 45 -1.35 -2.88 -14.16
N THR A 46 -1.41 -1.70 -14.78
CA THR A 46 -0.54 -0.56 -14.44
C THR A 46 -0.92 0.06 -13.09
N TYR A 47 -2.11 -0.24 -12.59
CA TYR A 47 -2.56 0.22 -11.29
C TYR A 47 -1.81 -0.46 -10.13
N ARG A 48 -1.60 0.33 -9.10
CA ARG A 48 -1.02 -0.04 -7.82
C ARG A 48 -1.95 0.42 -6.72
N LEU A 49 -2.29 -0.48 -5.82
CA LEU A 49 -3.21 -0.26 -4.73
C LEU A 49 -2.41 -0.14 -3.43
N VAL A 50 -2.63 0.94 -2.70
CA VAL A 50 -2.17 1.09 -1.31
C VAL A 50 -3.36 0.84 -0.41
N ARG A 51 -3.29 -0.17 0.45
CA ARG A 51 -4.36 -0.51 1.40
C ARG A 51 -3.84 -0.53 2.82
N ALA A 52 -4.57 0.11 3.73
CA ALA A 52 -4.28 0.05 5.16
C ALA A 52 -4.82 -1.25 5.77
N VAL A 53 -3.93 -2.09 6.31
CA VAL A 53 -4.33 -3.30 7.06
C VAL A 53 -4.32 -3.07 8.56
N LYS A 54 -3.51 -2.10 9.02
CA LYS A 54 -3.52 -1.61 10.40
C LYS A 54 -3.30 -0.11 10.35
N ASN A 55 -4.11 0.65 11.08
CA ASN A 55 -3.92 2.08 11.22
C ASN A 55 -4.37 2.51 12.62
N ARG A 56 -3.43 2.82 13.51
CA ARG A 56 -3.76 3.32 14.85
C ARG A 56 -4.22 4.77 14.88
N PHE A 57 -4.09 5.48 13.75
CA PHE A 57 -4.37 6.92 13.66
C PHE A 57 -5.54 7.23 12.72
N GLY A 58 -6.24 6.21 12.21
CA GLY A 58 -7.31 6.40 11.24
C GLY A 58 -7.99 5.09 10.82
N SER A 59 -8.75 5.15 9.74
CA SER A 59 -9.47 4.00 9.20
C SER A 59 -8.53 3.01 8.50
N THR A 60 -8.92 1.73 8.50
CA THR A 60 -8.33 0.69 7.63
C THR A 60 -9.09 0.54 6.31
N ASN A 61 -10.25 1.18 6.16
CA ASN A 61 -11.06 1.12 4.94
C ASN A 61 -10.64 2.14 3.88
N GLU A 62 -9.47 2.75 4.02
CA GLU A 62 -8.90 3.66 3.04
C GLU A 62 -8.13 2.88 1.97
N LEU A 63 -8.37 3.24 0.71
CA LEU A 63 -7.73 2.67 -0.46
C LEU A 63 -7.15 3.82 -1.30
N GLY A 64 -5.83 3.83 -1.44
CA GLY A 64 -5.15 4.68 -2.41
C GLY A 64 -4.98 3.93 -3.72
N VAL A 65 -5.37 4.54 -4.84
CA VAL A 65 -5.18 3.95 -6.17
C VAL A 65 -4.19 4.82 -6.94
N PHE A 66 -3.14 4.18 -7.45
CA PHE A 66 -2.05 4.85 -8.15
C PHE A 66 -1.83 4.21 -9.50
N GLU A 67 -1.33 4.97 -10.46
CA GLU A 67 -0.87 4.49 -11.75
C GLU A 67 0.64 4.75 -11.88
N MET A 68 1.40 3.74 -12.30
CA MET A 68 2.80 3.95 -12.65
C MET A 68 2.89 4.57 -14.05
N ARG A 69 3.30 5.83 -14.12
CA ARG A 69 3.57 6.57 -15.36
C ARG A 69 5.07 6.83 -15.51
N ASP A 70 5.47 7.47 -16.60
CA ASP A 70 6.89 7.76 -16.90
C ASP A 70 7.58 8.59 -15.80
N LEU A 71 6.83 9.44 -15.10
CA LEU A 71 7.32 10.28 -14.01
C LEU A 71 7.25 9.60 -12.63
N GLY A 72 6.72 8.38 -12.53
CA GLY A 72 6.53 7.64 -11.28
C GLY A 72 5.07 7.35 -10.94
N LEU A 73 4.80 7.14 -9.65
CA LEU A 73 3.45 6.84 -9.14
C LEU A 73 2.60 8.12 -9.10
N VAL A 74 1.48 8.10 -9.81
CA VAL A 74 0.50 9.19 -9.84
C VAL A 74 -0.81 8.73 -9.21
N GLU A 75 -1.31 9.50 -8.25
CA GLU A 75 -2.60 9.22 -7.59
C GLU A 75 -3.77 9.35 -8.58
N LEU A 76 -4.76 8.49 -8.42
CA LEU A 76 -5.99 8.50 -9.21
C LEU A 76 -7.17 8.89 -8.31
N ASP A 77 -7.64 10.13 -8.46
CA ASP A 77 -8.75 10.69 -7.65
C ASP A 77 -10.10 9.98 -7.88
N ASN A 78 -10.28 9.28 -9.00
CA ASN A 78 -11.55 8.64 -9.34
C ASN A 78 -11.34 7.24 -9.96
N PRO A 79 -11.13 6.21 -9.11
CA PRO A 79 -10.95 4.84 -9.59
C PRO A 79 -12.19 4.28 -10.30
N SER A 80 -13.38 4.80 -9.98
CA SER A 80 -14.67 4.35 -10.52
C SER A 80 -14.76 4.53 -12.04
N LYS A 81 -14.24 5.62 -12.59
CA LYS A 81 -14.28 5.88 -14.04
C LYS A 81 -13.46 4.87 -14.84
N ILE A 82 -12.38 4.38 -14.24
CA ILE A 82 -11.42 3.51 -14.88
C ILE A 82 -11.92 2.07 -14.88
N LEU A 83 -12.45 1.59 -13.76
CA LEU A 83 -12.99 0.23 -13.62
C LEU A 83 -14.21 -0.01 -14.55
N ILE A 84 -14.95 1.05 -14.88
CA ILE A 84 -16.10 0.97 -15.80
C ILE A 84 -15.64 0.97 -17.27
N SER A 85 -14.52 1.63 -17.61
CA SER A 85 -14.02 1.68 -18.99
C SER A 85 -13.42 0.36 -19.48
N GLU A 86 -13.04 -0.56 -18.58
CA GLU A 86 -12.56 -1.89 -18.93
C GLU A 86 -13.68 -2.94 -19.15
N LYS A 87 -14.96 -2.56 -18.97
CA LYS A 87 -16.05 -3.47 -19.36
C LYS A 87 -16.06 -3.58 -20.89
N PRO A 88 -15.98 -4.81 -21.46
CA PRO A 88 -16.16 -4.96 -22.89
C PRO A 88 -17.55 -4.43 -23.24
N LYS A 89 -17.63 -3.56 -24.26
CA LYS A 89 -18.90 -3.31 -24.93
C LYS A 89 -19.43 -4.69 -25.34
N MET A 90 -20.57 -5.08 -24.77
CA MET A 90 -21.34 -6.23 -25.24
C MET A 90 -21.63 -6.10 -26.74
#